data_AF-A0A936YK89-F1
#
_entry.id   AF-A0A936YK89-F1
#
_cell.length_a   1.000
_cell.length_b   1.000
_cell.length_c   1.000
_cell.angle_alpha   90.00
_cell.angle_beta   90.00
_cell.angle_gamma   90.00
#
_symmetry.space_group_name_H-M   'P 1'
#
loop_
_entity.id
_entity.type
_entity.pdbx_description
1 polymer ?
#
loop_
_entity_poly.entity_id
_entity_poly.type
_entity_poly.pdbx_seq_one_letter_code
_entity_poly.pdbx_strand_id
1 'polypeptide(L)'
;MDYANTVWFGWLAHPCARLPFQAWRIPRHVPERIASGSSLKTRKLEELPFDRDWHTIARISLRPHRNLSQEQAAAVRREYAFDGDVLVVETRKAIELYADRRWNLDRDEARLERVGTEYIEARPDSETP
;
A
#
# COMPACT_ATOMS: atom_id res chain seq x y z
N MET A 1 -19.04 5.43 -20.34
CA MET A 1 -18.49 6.29 -19.28
C MET A 1 -17.22 5.59 -18.85
N ASP A 2 -16.12 5.96 -19.50
CA ASP A 2 -14.85 5.22 -19.51
C ASP A 2 -14.09 5.39 -18.19
N TYR A 3 -13.89 4.29 -17.46
CA TYR A 3 -12.88 4.18 -16.40
C TYR A 3 -11.75 3.31 -16.93
N ALA A 4 -10.82 3.93 -17.65
CA ALA A 4 -9.56 3.31 -18.04
C ALA A 4 -8.44 4.30 -17.71
N ASN A 5 -8.06 4.34 -16.44
CA ASN A 5 -6.75 4.87 -16.06
C ASN A 5 -6.23 4.15 -14.81
N THR A 6 -6.10 2.83 -14.92
CA THR A 6 -5.31 2.03 -13.98
C THR A 6 -3.85 2.21 -14.35
N VAL A 7 -3.19 3.20 -13.75
CA VAL A 7 -1.76 3.36 -13.92
C VAL A 7 -1.04 2.39 -12.98
N TRP A 8 -0.66 1.24 -13.54
CA TRP A 8 0.33 0.34 -12.96
C TRP A 8 1.70 1.02 -13.04
N PHE A 9 2.14 1.67 -11.96
CA PHE A 9 3.50 2.20 -11.91
C PHE A 9 4.51 1.13 -11.47
N GLY A 10 5.22 0.63 -12.47
CA GLY A 10 6.40 -0.20 -12.35
C GLY A 10 7.57 0.54 -11.69
N TRP A 11 8.27 -0.23 -10.86
CA TRP A 11 9.45 0.16 -10.11
C TRP A 11 10.67 0.24 -11.02
N LEU A 12 11.34 1.39 -11.08
CA LEU A 12 12.75 1.47 -11.47
C LEU A 12 13.48 2.48 -10.59
N ALA A 13 14.23 1.95 -9.63
CA ALA A 13 15.16 2.67 -8.78
C ALA A 13 16.43 3.02 -9.55
N HIS A 14 17.00 4.21 -9.31
CA HIS A 14 18.41 4.49 -9.51
C HIS A 14 18.99 5.21 -8.28
N PRO A 15 20.30 5.04 -8.01
CA PRO A 15 20.79 4.86 -6.65
C PRO A 15 21.63 6.04 -6.17
N CYS A 16 21.44 6.49 -4.93
CA CYS A 16 22.49 7.22 -4.23
C CYS A 16 22.31 7.15 -2.72
N ALA A 17 22.93 6.14 -2.09
CA ALA A 17 23.54 6.23 -0.77
C ALA A 17 24.16 4.86 -0.43
N ARG A 18 25.49 4.84 -0.34
CA ARG A 18 26.29 3.70 0.09
C ARG A 18 26.18 3.59 1.62
N LEU A 19 25.23 2.81 2.12
CA LEU A 19 25.18 2.42 3.53
C LEU A 19 26.00 1.13 3.74
N PRO A 20 26.77 1.01 4.85
CA PRO A 20 27.42 -0.25 5.20
C PRO A 20 26.34 -1.30 5.48
N PHE A 21 26.25 -2.29 4.60
CA PHE A 21 25.31 -3.39 4.67
C PHE A 21 25.69 -4.31 5.84
N GLN A 22 25.21 -4.01 7.05
CA GLN A 22 25.19 -5.02 8.11
C GLN A 22 24.16 -6.06 7.70
N ALA A 23 24.67 -7.22 7.28
CA ALA A 23 23.89 -8.35 6.79
C ALA A 23 22.88 -8.80 7.85
N TRP A 24 21.64 -8.33 7.74
CA TRP A 24 20.51 -8.94 8.42
C TRP A 24 20.40 -10.37 7.89
N ARG A 25 20.85 -11.34 8.70
CA ARG A 25 20.55 -12.76 8.51
C ARG A 25 19.06 -12.95 8.79
N ILE A 26 18.21 -12.56 7.86
CA ILE A 26 16.81 -12.96 7.85
C ILE A 26 16.82 -14.48 7.68
N PRO A 27 16.31 -15.28 8.64
CA PRO A 27 16.11 -16.69 8.41
C PRO A 27 15.26 -16.84 7.15
N ARG A 28 15.85 -17.47 6.13
CA ARG A 28 15.19 -17.69 4.85
C ARG A 28 14.08 -18.71 5.11
N HIS A 29 12.89 -18.24 5.48
CA HIS A 29 11.73 -19.11 5.61
C HIS A 29 11.34 -19.49 4.18
N VAL A 30 11.75 -20.67 3.75
CA VAL A 30 11.24 -21.27 2.52
C VAL A 30 9.85 -21.79 2.91
N PRO A 31 8.76 -21.27 2.34
CA PRO A 31 7.47 -21.89 2.53
C PRO A 31 7.51 -23.25 1.83
N GLU A 32 7.79 -24.31 2.58
CA GLU A 32 7.50 -25.65 2.11
C GLU A 32 5.98 -25.75 1.95
N ARG A 33 5.55 -26.11 0.74
CA ARG A 33 4.14 -26.41 0.51
C ARG A 33 3.79 -27.59 1.41
N ILE A 34 2.69 -27.47 2.16
CA ILE A 34 2.13 -28.59 2.92
C ILE A 34 1.85 -29.71 1.91
N ALA A 35 2.61 -30.80 1.99
CA ALA A 35 2.41 -31.96 1.13
C ALA A 35 1.00 -32.52 1.36
N SER A 36 0.36 -33.05 0.31
CA SER A 36 -0.99 -33.61 0.41
C SER A 36 -1.13 -34.77 1.42
N GLY A 37 -0.01 -35.41 1.79
CA GLY A 37 0.07 -36.43 2.85
C GLY A 37 0.48 -35.91 4.23
N SER A 38 0.40 -34.60 4.46
CA SER A 38 0.76 -34.00 5.74
C SER A 38 -0.15 -34.50 6.87
N SER A 39 0.43 -34.75 8.04
CA SER A 39 -0.29 -35.14 9.26
C SER A 39 -0.99 -33.98 9.97
N LEU A 40 -0.96 -32.77 9.37
CA LEU A 40 -1.66 -31.61 9.90
C LEU A 40 -3.17 -31.89 9.96
N LYS A 41 -3.75 -31.73 11.15
CA LYS A 41 -5.17 -31.94 11.37
C LYS A 41 -5.97 -30.85 10.66
N THR A 42 -6.85 -31.24 9.75
CA THR A 42 -7.84 -30.35 9.15
C THR A 42 -9.12 -30.40 9.98
N ARG A 43 -9.81 -29.25 10.07
CA ARG A 43 -11.16 -29.16 10.65
C ARG A 43 -12.12 -28.66 9.58
N LYS A 44 -13.41 -29.02 9.70
CA LYS A 44 -14.46 -28.41 8.88
C LYS A 44 -14.49 -26.91 9.19
N LEU A 45 -14.43 -26.09 8.14
CA LEU A 45 -14.55 -24.64 8.29
C LEU A 45 -16.03 -24.30 8.49
N GLU A 46 -16.33 -23.56 9.53
CA GLU A 46 -17.64 -22.93 9.74
C GLU A 46 -17.76 -21.68 8.86
N GLU A 47 -18.98 -21.19 8.64
CA GLU A 47 -19.17 -19.95 7.89
C GLU A 47 -18.42 -18.80 8.57
N LEU A 48 -17.52 -18.17 7.81
CA LEU A 48 -16.71 -17.06 8.30
C LEU A 48 -17.50 -15.75 8.20
N PRO A 49 -17.29 -14.82 9.15
CA PRO A 49 -17.87 -13.49 9.02
C PRO A 49 -17.34 -12.79 7.76
N PHE A 50 -18.17 -11.93 7.18
CA PHE A 50 -17.78 -11.12 6.03
C PHE A 50 -16.65 -10.15 6.38
N ASP A 51 -15.57 -10.18 5.61
CA ASP A 51 -14.40 -9.32 5.80
C ASP A 51 -14.65 -7.92 5.25
N ARG A 52 -15.28 -7.07 6.07
CA ARG A 52 -15.56 -5.68 5.70
C ARG A 52 -14.31 -4.90 5.31
N ASP A 53 -13.19 -5.12 5.97
CA ASP A 53 -11.96 -4.35 5.73
C ASP A 53 -11.30 -4.77 4.40
N TRP A 54 -11.43 -6.03 4.00
CA TRP A 54 -11.05 -6.47 2.67
C TRP A 54 -11.94 -5.87 1.59
N HIS A 55 -13.25 -5.76 1.85
CA HIS A 55 -14.19 -5.22 0.88
C HIS A 55 -14.30 -3.69 0.88
N THR A 56 -13.64 -3.00 1.82
CA THR A 56 -13.58 -1.54 1.88
C THR A 56 -12.35 -1.00 1.17
N ILE A 57 -12.53 0.01 0.32
CA ILE A 57 -11.43 0.77 -0.28
C ILE A 57 -11.06 1.92 0.65
N ALA A 58 -9.79 2.01 1.00
CA ALA A 58 -9.18 3.17 1.63
C ALA A 58 -8.60 4.07 0.53
N ARG A 59 -9.21 5.23 0.34
CA ARG A 59 -8.76 6.28 -0.58
C ARG A 59 -7.96 7.30 0.21
N ILE A 60 -6.64 7.20 0.11
CA ILE A 60 -5.68 7.98 0.90
C ILE A 60 -5.25 9.19 0.09
N SER A 61 -5.43 10.39 0.65
CA SER A 61 -4.95 11.65 0.07
C SER A 61 -3.61 12.02 0.70
N LEU A 62 -2.60 12.23 -0.13
CA LEU A 62 -1.22 12.48 0.26
C LEU A 62 -0.73 13.81 -0.30
N ARG A 63 0.20 14.45 0.41
CA ARG A 63 0.94 15.62 -0.07
C ARG A 63 2.40 15.53 0.31
N PRO A 64 3.31 16.31 -0.31
CA PRO A 64 4.67 16.44 0.20
C PRO A 64 4.66 16.89 1.66
N HIS A 65 5.55 16.32 2.47
CA HIS A 65 5.61 16.61 3.90
C HIS A 65 5.82 18.12 4.16
N ARG A 66 5.10 18.68 5.13
CA ARG A 66 5.06 20.15 5.37
C ARG A 66 6.40 20.78 5.74
N ASN A 67 7.32 19.99 6.29
CA ASN A 67 8.64 20.46 6.71
C ASN A 67 9.65 20.56 5.54
N LEU A 68 9.26 20.15 4.33
CA LEU A 68 10.13 20.22 3.15
C LEU A 68 10.21 21.65 2.61
N SER A 69 11.38 22.02 2.08
CA SER A 69 11.51 23.25 1.30
C SER A 69 10.68 23.18 0.03
N GLN A 70 10.39 24.33 -0.59
CA GLN A 70 9.63 24.39 -1.83
C GLN A 70 10.28 23.56 -2.95
N GLU A 71 11.61 23.59 -3.06
CA GLU A 71 12.38 22.82 -4.04
C GLU A 71 12.28 21.32 -3.78
N GLN A 72 12.40 20.89 -2.52
CA GLN A 72 12.25 19.49 -2.11
C GLN A 72 10.83 18.98 -2.38
N ALA A 73 9.81 19.77 -2.04
CA ALA A 73 8.43 19.44 -2.31
C ALA A 73 8.16 19.31 -3.82
N ALA A 74 8.73 20.20 -4.64
CA ALA A 74 8.64 20.10 -6.10
C ALA A 74 9.36 18.87 -6.68
N ALA A 75 10.47 18.45 -6.08
CA ALA A 75 11.13 17.19 -6.44
C ALA A 75 10.27 15.97 -6.07
N VAL A 76 9.70 15.94 -4.85
CA VAL A 76 8.78 14.89 -4.40
C VAL A 76 7.57 14.78 -5.33
N ARG A 77 6.94 15.90 -5.69
CA ARG A 77 5.79 15.90 -6.61
C ARG A 77 6.11 15.25 -7.95
N ARG A 78 7.31 15.50 -8.51
CA ARG A 78 7.76 14.88 -9.76
C ARG A 78 8.04 13.39 -9.58
N GLU A 79 8.68 12.99 -8.50
CA GLU A 79 9.02 11.58 -8.23
C GLU A 79 7.78 10.70 -8.07
N TYR A 80 6.75 11.24 -7.41
CA TYR A 80 5.49 10.53 -7.17
C TYR A 80 4.42 10.84 -8.22
N ALA A 81 4.77 11.53 -9.30
CA ALA A 81 3.89 11.89 -10.41
C ALA A 81 2.54 12.49 -9.95
N PHE A 82 2.62 13.54 -9.12
CA PHE A 82 1.43 14.28 -8.69
C PHE A 82 0.75 14.94 -9.89
N ASP A 83 -0.56 14.71 -10.05
CA ASP A 83 -1.42 15.33 -11.08
C ASP A 83 -2.20 16.55 -10.53
N GLY A 84 -1.74 17.12 -9.42
CA GLY A 84 -2.39 18.22 -8.73
C GLY A 84 -1.77 18.50 -7.37
N ASP A 85 -2.54 19.13 -6.48
CA ASP A 85 -2.07 19.50 -5.14
C ASP A 85 -1.88 18.28 -4.22
N VAL A 86 -2.69 17.24 -4.43
CA VAL A 86 -2.68 16.00 -3.66
C VAL A 86 -2.55 14.79 -4.58
N LEU A 87 -1.83 13.79 -4.10
CA LEU A 87 -1.80 12.46 -4.70
C LEU A 87 -2.85 11.60 -4.02
N VAL A 88 -3.71 10.96 -4.81
CA VAL A 88 -4.73 10.04 -4.32
C VAL A 88 -4.28 8.62 -4.61
N VAL A 89 -4.25 7.78 -3.57
CA VAL A 89 -3.91 6.36 -3.67
C VAL A 89 -5.07 5.55 -3.13
N GLU A 90 -5.49 4.55 -3.89
CA GLU A 90 -6.52 3.62 -3.47
C GLU A 90 -5.88 2.28 -3.07
N THR A 91 -6.26 1.78 -1.91
CA THR A 91 -5.87 0.46 -1.42
C THR A 91 -7.03 -0.20 -0.71
N ARG A 92 -6.91 -1.48 -0.38
CA ARG A 92 -7.85 -2.18 0.50
C ARG A 92 -7.60 -1.71 1.93
N LYS A 93 -8.65 -1.44 2.70
CA LYS A 93 -8.50 -1.03 4.12
C LYS A 93 -7.70 -2.07 4.92
N ALA A 94 -7.91 -3.36 4.64
CA ALA A 94 -7.13 -4.46 5.23
C ALA A 94 -5.59 -4.35 5.03
N ILE A 95 -5.13 -3.63 4.00
CA ILE A 95 -3.70 -3.51 3.64
C ILE A 95 -3.21 -2.06 3.81
N GLU A 96 -4.02 -1.16 4.37
CA GLU A 96 -3.66 0.24 4.58
C GLU A 96 -2.37 0.42 5.40
N LEU A 97 -2.17 -0.40 6.43
CA LEU A 97 -0.96 -0.42 7.26
C LEU A 97 0.32 -0.63 6.42
N TYR A 98 0.22 -1.35 5.31
CA TYR A 98 1.37 -1.53 4.41
C TYR A 98 1.73 -0.23 3.70
N ALA A 99 0.75 0.57 3.28
CA ALA A 99 0.98 1.88 2.66
C ALA A 99 1.68 2.82 3.65
N ASP A 100 1.24 2.84 4.91
CA ASP A 100 1.85 3.65 5.97
C ASP A 100 3.33 3.29 6.14
N ARG A 101 3.63 2.00 6.31
CA ARG A 101 5.02 1.54 6.48
C ARG A 101 5.87 1.73 5.23
N ARG A 102 5.29 1.57 4.04
CA ARG A 102 6.02 1.67 2.77
C ARG A 102 6.49 3.09 2.48
N TRP A 103 5.72 4.09 2.92
CA TRP A 103 6.02 5.51 2.75
C TRP A 103 6.43 6.23 4.05
N ASN A 104 6.51 5.50 5.16
CA ASN A 104 6.78 6.01 6.49
C ASN A 104 5.83 7.16 6.89
N LEU A 105 4.54 7.07 6.55
CA LEU A 105 3.57 8.17 6.75
C LEU A 105 3.36 8.57 8.22
N ASP A 106 3.85 7.74 9.15
CA ASP A 106 3.82 7.89 10.60
C ASP A 106 5.08 8.57 11.18
N ARG A 107 6.07 8.93 10.35
CA ARG A 107 7.36 9.47 10.81
C ARG A 107 7.60 10.92 10.38
N ASP A 108 8.37 11.65 11.17
CA ASP A 108 8.73 13.04 10.88
C ASP A 108 9.68 13.18 9.68
N GLU A 109 10.45 12.13 9.35
CA GLU A 109 11.34 12.11 8.19
C GLU A 109 10.64 11.68 6.89
N ALA A 110 9.31 11.52 6.91
CA ALA A 110 8.55 11.13 5.75
C ALA A 110 8.65 12.17 4.63
N ARG A 111 8.67 11.69 3.38
CA ARG A 111 8.64 12.57 2.20
C ARG A 111 7.21 13.00 1.86
N LEU A 112 6.25 12.20 2.31
CA LEU A 112 4.83 12.41 2.13
C LEU A 112 4.17 12.47 3.50
N GLU A 113 3.10 13.25 3.60
CA GLU A 113 2.22 13.22 4.76
C GLU A 113 0.78 12.96 4.31
N ARG A 114 0.03 12.31 5.19
CA ARG A 114 -1.37 12.01 4.97
C ARG A 114 -2.22 13.25 5.25
N VAL A 115 -2.99 13.66 4.25
CA VAL A 115 -4.00 14.72 4.39
C VAL A 115 -5.28 14.14 4.98
N GLY A 116 -5.67 12.95 4.53
CA GLY A 116 -6.83 12.24 5.03
C GLY A 116 -7.01 10.88 4.35
N THR A 117 -7.93 10.09 4.89
CA THR A 117 -8.36 8.81 4.30
C THR A 117 -9.89 8.80 4.26
N GLU A 118 -10.43 8.52 3.08
CA GLU A 118 -11.84 8.23 2.88
C GLU A 118 -12.04 6.72 2.74
N TYR A 119 -13.01 6.16 3.45
CA TYR A 119 -13.35 4.74 3.34
C TYR A 119 -14.60 4.57 2.50
N ILE A 120 -14.45 3.89 1.37
CA ILE A 120 -15.51 3.61 0.42
C ILE A 120 -15.86 2.13 0.56
N GLU A 121 -17.00 1.84 1.17
CA GLU A 121 -17.52 0.47 1.23
C GLU A 121 -17.90 0.01 -0.17
N ALA A 122 -17.32 -1.09 -0.65
CA ALA A 122 -17.83 -1.72 -1.86
C ALA A 122 -19.19 -2.34 -1.53
N ARG A 123 -20.26 -1.77 -2.08
CA ARG A 123 -21.58 -2.39 -2.03
C ARG A 123 -21.50 -3.76 -2.75
N PRO A 124 -21.88 -4.88 -2.11
CA PRO A 124 -21.75 -6.20 -2.71
C PRO A 124 -22.67 -6.45 -3.92
N ASP A 125 -23.51 -5.49 -4.29
CA ASP A 125 -24.60 -5.62 -5.25
C ASP A 125 -24.56 -4.55 -6.35
N SER A 126 -23.44 -4.51 -7.07
CA SER A 126 -23.45 -4.08 -8.47
C SER A 126 -23.06 -5.26 -9.36
N GLU A 127 -24.01 -6.18 -9.54
CA GLU A 127 -24.08 -6.97 -10.76
C GLU A 127 -24.08 -5.97 -11.94
N THR A 128 -23.00 -6.00 -12.73
CA THR A 128 -22.97 -5.33 -14.02
C THR A 128 -24.04 -5.99 -14.92
N PRO A 129 -24.91 -5.21 -15.61
CA PRO A 129 -25.85 -5.76 -16.59
C PRO A 129 -25.17 -6.47 -17.76
#